data_AF-A0A841EQK3-F1
#
_entry.id   AF-A0A841EQK3-F1
#
_cell.length_a   1.000
_cell.length_b   1.000
_cell.length_c   1.000
_cell.angle_alpha   90.00
_cell.angle_beta   90.00
_cell.angle_gamma   90.00
#
_symmetry.space_group_name_H-M   'P 1'
#
loop_
_entity.id
_entity.type
_entity.pdbx_description
1 polymer ?
#
loop_
_entity_poly.entity_id
_entity_poly.type
_entity_poly.pdbx_seq_one_letter_code
_entity_poly.pdbx_strand_id
1 'polypeptide(L)'
;MITIIINKIKRRLDTNYLTPVAMPPSDLLRNEIKERGLKQTDLAEKLGISQPFLNCLLKEKKKVSIELAIRLEEVLDIEAEQWVKLQRLFDKIETRNKTEQSLQNLNISS
;
A
#
# COMPACT_ATOMS: atom_id res chain seq x y z
N MET A 1 -6.53 8.85 -25.78
CA MET A 1 -6.37 7.65 -24.92
C MET A 1 -6.07 7.98 -23.45
N ILE A 2 -5.28 9.01 -23.14
CA ILE A 2 -4.91 9.39 -21.76
C ILE A 2 -6.12 9.80 -20.88
N THR A 3 -7.06 10.57 -21.43
CA THR A 3 -8.24 11.06 -20.68
C THR A 3 -9.19 9.97 -20.19
N ILE A 4 -9.32 8.85 -20.92
CA ILE A 4 -10.18 7.73 -20.53
C ILE A 4 -9.55 6.92 -19.39
N ILE A 5 -8.22 6.77 -19.43
CA ILE A 5 -7.47 6.05 -18.39
C ILE A 5 -7.51 6.84 -17.07
N ILE A 6 -7.27 8.15 -17.12
CA ILE A 6 -7.38 9.03 -15.94
C ILE A 6 -8.80 9.01 -15.36
N ASN A 7 -9.84 9.04 -16.21
CA ASN A 7 -11.22 8.92 -15.72
C ASN A 7 -11.52 7.55 -15.12
N LYS A 8 -10.98 6.45 -15.66
CA LYS A 8 -11.18 5.09 -15.12
C LYS A 8 -10.46 4.89 -13.78
N ILE A 9 -9.30 5.53 -13.60
CA ILE A 9 -8.53 5.55 -12.35
C ILE A 9 -9.25 6.42 -11.32
N LYS A 10 -9.67 7.64 -11.67
CA LYS A 10 -10.52 8.47 -10.80
C LYS A 10 -11.75 7.69 -10.35
N ARG A 11 -12.46 7.04 -11.28
CA ARG A 11 -13.66 6.23 -10.99
C ARG A 11 -13.44 5.02 -10.08
N ARG A 12 -12.19 4.57 -9.89
CA ARG A 12 -11.83 3.58 -8.88
C ARG A 12 -11.51 4.23 -7.53
N LEU A 13 -11.01 5.46 -7.54
CA LEU A 13 -10.68 6.26 -6.35
C LEU A 13 -11.89 7.02 -5.76
N ASP A 14 -12.96 7.28 -6.51
CA ASP A 14 -14.25 7.81 -5.98
C ASP A 14 -15.09 6.75 -5.26
N THR A 15 -14.47 5.64 -4.88
CA THR A 15 -15.14 4.58 -4.14
C THR A 15 -15.04 4.87 -2.64
N ASN A 16 -16.06 5.56 -2.12
CA ASN A 16 -16.46 5.54 -0.71
C ASN A 16 -16.90 4.13 -0.22
N TYR A 17 -16.30 3.06 -0.75
CA TYR A 17 -16.45 1.70 -0.23
C TYR A 17 -15.28 1.42 0.69
N LEU A 18 -15.54 1.69 1.97
CA LEU A 18 -14.99 0.91 3.06
C LEU A 18 -15.33 -0.57 2.81
N THR A 19 -14.51 -1.28 2.03
CA THR A 19 -14.39 -2.71 2.28
C THR A 19 -13.80 -2.86 3.68
N PRO A 20 -14.39 -3.69 4.57
CA PRO A 20 -13.85 -3.91 5.92
C PRO A 20 -12.42 -4.51 5.92
N VAL A 21 -11.92 -4.88 4.74
CA VAL A 21 -10.52 -5.22 4.49
C VAL A 21 -9.81 -3.96 3.98
N ALA A 22 -8.97 -3.34 4.80
CA ALA A 22 -8.06 -2.30 4.30
C ALA A 22 -7.15 -2.94 3.26
N MET A 23 -7.19 -2.42 2.02
CA MET A 23 -6.21 -2.79 1.02
C MET A 23 -4.83 -2.31 1.48
N PRO A 24 -3.85 -3.22 1.69
CA PRO A 24 -2.51 -2.82 2.08
C PRO A 24 -1.83 -2.05 0.94
N PRO A 25 -0.87 -1.14 1.23
CA PRO A 25 -0.09 -0.44 0.21
C PRO A 25 0.61 -1.40 -0.77
N SER A 26 1.01 -2.57 -0.30
CA SER A 26 1.60 -3.65 -1.11
C SER A 26 0.69 -4.15 -2.22
N ASP A 27 -0.63 -4.23 -1.98
CA ASP A 27 -1.61 -4.67 -2.98
C ASP A 27 -1.78 -3.62 -4.07
N LEU A 28 -1.89 -2.34 -3.69
CA LEU A 28 -1.90 -1.27 -4.67
C LEU A 28 -0.63 -1.30 -5.53
N LEU A 29 0.55 -1.43 -4.89
CA LEU A 29 1.81 -1.49 -5.60
C LEU A 29 1.92 -2.70 -6.55
N ARG A 30 1.44 -3.89 -6.12
CA ARG A 30 1.35 -5.07 -6.98
C ARG A 30 0.47 -4.83 -8.20
N ASN A 31 -0.68 -4.20 -8.00
CA ASN A 31 -1.61 -3.89 -9.07
C ASN A 31 -0.99 -2.93 -10.07
N GLU A 32 -0.35 -1.85 -9.61
CA GLU A 32 0.33 -0.89 -10.48
C GLU A 32 1.48 -1.55 -11.26
N ILE A 33 2.29 -2.40 -10.63
CA ILE A 33 3.34 -3.16 -11.30
C ILE A 33 2.75 -4.03 -12.42
N LYS A 34 1.63 -4.72 -12.15
CA LYS A 34 0.98 -5.62 -13.10
C LYS A 34 0.28 -4.87 -14.24
N GLU A 35 -0.49 -3.84 -13.92
CA GLU A 35 -1.26 -3.04 -14.89
C GLU A 35 -0.35 -2.24 -15.82
N ARG A 36 0.82 -1.79 -15.33
CA ARG A 36 1.82 -1.05 -16.11
C ARG A 36 2.89 -1.94 -16.75
N GLY A 37 2.90 -3.25 -16.46
CA GLY A 37 3.90 -4.18 -16.97
C GLY A 37 5.33 -3.87 -16.51
N LEU A 38 5.48 -3.32 -15.30
CA LEU A 38 6.79 -2.93 -14.76
C LEU A 38 7.57 -4.16 -14.28
N LYS A 39 8.88 -4.15 -14.51
CA LYS A 39 9.78 -5.10 -13.82
C LYS A 39 10.11 -4.57 -12.44
N GLN A 40 10.11 -5.47 -11.44
CA GLN A 40 10.46 -5.10 -10.07
C GLN A 40 11.89 -4.57 -9.94
N THR A 41 12.81 -5.05 -10.76
CA THR A 41 14.20 -4.57 -10.83
C THR A 41 14.24 -3.09 -11.18
N ASP A 42 13.54 -2.72 -12.26
CA ASP A 42 13.58 -1.38 -12.84
C ASP A 42 12.83 -0.39 -11.92
N LEU A 43 11.75 -0.86 -11.28
CA LEU A 43 11.05 -0.07 -10.28
C LEU A 43 11.91 0.17 -9.04
N ALA A 44 12.63 -0.84 -8.55
CA ALA A 44 13.51 -0.69 -7.40
C ALA A 44 14.64 0.32 -7.68
N GLU A 45 15.23 0.25 -8.88
CA GLU A 45 16.24 1.20 -9.34
C GLU A 45 15.70 2.63 -9.41
N LYS A 46 14.52 2.84 -10.02
CA LYS A 46 13.85 4.15 -10.08
C LYS A 46 13.53 4.72 -8.70
N LEU A 47 13.17 3.87 -7.75
CA LEU A 47 12.89 4.25 -6.37
C LEU A 47 14.17 4.42 -5.52
N GLY A 48 15.36 4.15 -6.06
CA GLY A 48 16.62 4.22 -5.33
C GLY A 48 16.67 3.27 -4.13
N ILE A 49 16.07 2.09 -4.25
CA ILE A 49 16.04 1.04 -3.22
C ILE A 49 16.55 -0.28 -3.80
N SER A 50 16.96 -1.21 -2.95
CA SER A 50 17.36 -2.54 -3.40
C SER A 50 16.13 -3.38 -3.80
N GLN A 51 16.28 -4.25 -4.80
CA GLN A 51 15.21 -5.19 -5.18
C GLN A 51 14.73 -6.07 -4.01
N PRO A 52 15.61 -6.58 -3.11
CA PRO A 52 15.16 -7.27 -1.90
C PRO A 52 14.29 -6.39 -0.98
N PHE A 53 14.59 -5.09 -0.89
CA PHE A 53 13.78 -4.16 -0.11
C PHE A 53 12.39 -3.97 -0.73
N LEU A 54 12.31 -3.79 -2.06
CA LEU A 54 11.04 -3.76 -2.78
C LEU A 54 10.23 -5.05 -2.57
N ASN A 55 10.88 -6.22 -2.64
CA ASN A 55 10.22 -7.49 -2.36
C ASN A 55 9.70 -7.58 -0.92
N CYS A 56 10.40 -7.01 0.05
CA CYS A 56 9.92 -6.94 1.43
C CYS A 56 8.70 -6.01 1.57
N LEU A 57 8.64 -4.90 0.85
CA LEU A 57 7.47 -4.01 0.77
C LEU A 57 6.28 -4.75 0.15
N LEU A 58 6.49 -5.43 -0.97
CA LEU A 58 5.46 -6.25 -1.60
C LEU A 58 4.98 -7.34 -0.64
N LYS A 59 5.85 -7.98 0.14
CA LYS A 59 5.44 -9.00 1.12
C LYS A 59 4.88 -8.44 2.44
N GLU A 60 4.59 -7.15 2.53
CA GLU A 60 4.08 -6.48 3.74
C GLU A 60 5.02 -6.60 4.96
N LYS A 61 6.28 -6.97 4.73
CA LYS A 61 7.31 -7.07 5.77
C LYS A 61 7.93 -5.72 6.12
N LYS A 62 7.70 -4.71 5.26
CA LYS A 62 8.17 -3.34 5.43
C LYS A 62 7.01 -2.40 5.16
N LYS A 63 6.98 -1.30 5.91
CA LYS A 63 6.00 -0.22 5.76
C LYS A 63 6.47 0.76 4.69
N VAL A 64 5.51 1.41 4.06
CA VAL A 64 5.77 2.56 3.20
C VAL A 64 6.05 3.78 4.10
N SER A 65 7.29 4.27 4.06
CA SER A 65 7.67 5.53 4.73
C SER A 65 7.18 6.73 3.92
N ILE A 66 7.13 7.92 4.55
CA ILE A 66 6.79 9.17 3.86
C ILE A 66 7.76 9.43 2.71
N GLU A 67 9.06 9.23 2.94
CA GLU A 67 10.08 9.38 1.90
C GLU A 67 9.82 8.43 0.71
N LEU A 68 9.49 7.17 0.98
CA LEU A 68 9.17 6.22 -0.08
C LEU A 68 7.87 6.58 -0.80
N ALA A 69 6.87 7.11 -0.08
CA ALA A 69 5.63 7.58 -0.69
C ALA A 69 5.88 8.71 -1.70
N ILE A 70 6.76 9.66 -1.38
CA ILE A 70 7.17 10.73 -2.30
C ILE A 70 7.88 10.13 -3.53
N ARG A 71 8.80 9.18 -3.33
CA ARG A 71 9.46 8.51 -4.47
C ARG A 71 8.48 7.71 -5.33
N LEU A 72 7.47 7.08 -4.72
CA LEU A 72 6.42 6.36 -5.43
C LEU A 72 5.52 7.31 -6.22
N GLU A 73 5.24 8.50 -5.71
CA GLU A 73 4.52 9.55 -6.42
C GLU A 73 5.25 9.95 -7.69
N GLU A 74 6.54 10.27 -7.60
CA GLU A 74 7.36 10.65 -8.77
C GLU A 74 7.42 9.55 -9.85
N VAL A 75 7.37 8.26 -9.46
CA VAL A 75 7.53 7.13 -10.38
C VAL A 75 6.19 6.62 -10.92
N LEU A 76 5.14 6.63 -10.10
CA LEU A 76 3.85 6.02 -10.42
C LEU A 76 2.74 7.06 -10.64
N ASP A 77 2.99 8.35 -10.41
CA ASP A 77 2.01 9.43 -10.55
C ASP A 77 0.78 9.20 -9.64
N ILE A 78 1.04 8.72 -8.42
CA ILE A 78 0.03 8.51 -7.36
C ILE A 78 0.49 9.32 -6.16
N GLU A 79 -0.32 10.31 -5.77
CA GLU A 79 -0.05 11.23 -4.67
C GLU A 79 0.50 10.50 -3.43
N ALA A 80 1.59 11.00 -2.85
CA ALA A 80 2.20 10.45 -1.64
C ALA A 80 1.18 10.30 -0.50
N GLU A 81 0.22 11.22 -0.41
CA GLU A 81 -0.85 11.19 0.60
C GLU A 81 -1.72 9.93 0.50
N GLN A 82 -1.95 9.40 -0.71
CA GLN A 82 -2.70 8.14 -0.90
C GLN A 82 -1.93 6.97 -0.28
N TRP A 83 -0.62 6.87 -0.53
CA TRP A 83 0.23 5.83 0.03
C TRP A 83 0.29 5.89 1.56
N VAL A 84 0.47 7.09 2.12
CA VAL A 84 0.49 7.33 3.57
C VAL A 84 -0.86 6.98 4.20
N LYS A 85 -1.96 7.37 3.57
CA LYS A 85 -3.32 7.05 4.01
C LYS A 85 -3.56 5.54 4.04
N LEU A 86 -3.16 4.81 3.00
CA LEU A 86 -3.27 3.35 2.96
C LEU A 86 -2.45 2.69 4.06
N GLN A 87 -1.19 3.10 4.26
CA GLN A 87 -0.35 2.55 5.33
C GLN A 87 -0.96 2.81 6.71
N ARG A 88 -1.49 4.02 6.94
CA ARG A 88 -2.14 4.37 8.22
C ARG A 88 -3.39 3.54 8.48
N LEU A 89 -4.22 3.33 7.46
CA LEU A 89 -5.43 2.50 7.58
C LEU A 89 -5.07 1.05 7.87
N PHE A 90 -4.09 0.50 7.16
CA PHE A 90 -3.60 -0.85 7.39
C PHE A 90 -3.03 -1.03 8.79
N ASP A 91 -2.14 -0.12 9.22
CA ASP A 91 -1.56 -0.11 10.57
C ASP A 91 -2.63 -0.06 11.67
N LYS A 92 -3.71 0.72 11.46
CA LYS A 92 -4.83 0.81 12.40
C LYS A 92 -5.54 -0.54 12.55
N ILE A 93 -5.81 -1.25 11.47
CA ILE A 93 -6.47 -2.56 11.51
C ILE A 93 -5.55 -3.60 12.14
N GLU A 94 -4.28 -3.64 11.74
CA GLU A 94 -3.30 -4.57 12.30
C GLU A 94 -3.16 -4.38 13.83
N THR A 95 -3.08 -3.12 14.28
CA THR A 95 -3.00 -2.77 15.71
C THR A 95 -4.26 -3.20 16.44
N ARG A 96 -5.45 -2.92 15.87
CA ARG A 96 -6.72 -3.31 16.47
C ARG A 96 -6.81 -4.82 16.69
N ASN A 97 -6.46 -5.61 15.67
CA ASN A 97 -6.51 -7.07 15.75
C ASN A 97 -5.53 -7.60 16.82
N LYS A 98 -4.32 -7.04 16.90
CA LYS A 98 -3.34 -7.37 17.94
C LYS A 98 -3.83 -7.02 19.35
N THR A 99 -4.47 -5.87 19.52
CA THR A 99 -5.04 -5.44 20.79
C THR A 99 -6.20 -6.37 21.21
N GLU A 100 -7.11 -6.68 20.29
CA GLU A 100 -8.23 -7.60 20.56
C GLU A 100 -7.74 -8.99 20.97
N GLN A 101 -6.73 -9.53 20.28
CA GLN A 101 -6.08 -10.80 20.65
C GLN A 101 -5.44 -10.75 22.05
N SER A 102 -4.75 -9.65 22.36
CA SER A 102 -4.09 -9.48 23.67
C SER A 102 -5.12 -9.44 24.80
N LEU A 103 -6.25 -8.77 24.60
CA LEU A 103 -7.35 -8.69 25.56
C LEU A 103 -8.04 -10.06 25.76
N GLN A 104 -8.22 -10.84 24.70
CA GLN A 104 -8.80 -12.19 24.79
C GLN A 104 -7.91 -13.12 25.62
N ASN A 105 -6.59 -13.06 25.44
CA ASN A 105 -5.65 -13.91 26.18
C ASN A 105 -5.62 -13.62 27.69
N LEU A 106 -5.89 -12.37 28.09
CA LEU A 106 -5.98 -11.98 29.50
C LEU A 106 -7.24 -12.55 30.18
N ASN A 107 -8.36 -12.58 29.48
CA ASN A 107 -9.64 -13.07 30.03
C ASN A 107 -9.72 -14.61 30.18
N ILE A 108 -8.82 -15.36 29.55
CA ILE A 108 -8.78 -16.84 29.65
C ILE A 108 -7.86 -17.28 30.81
N SER A 109 -7.05 -16.37 31.35
CA SER A 109 -6.09 -16.65 32.43
C SER A 109 -6.58 -16.27 33.83
N SER A 110 -7.83 -15.81 33.97
CA SER A 110 -8.51 -15.52 35.26
C SER A 110 -9.72 -16.41 35.45
#